data_AF-T2SRV1-F1
#
_entry.id   AF-T2SRV1-F1
#
_cell.length_a   1.000
_cell.length_b   1.000
_cell.length_c   1.000
_cell.angle_alpha   90.00
_cell.angle_beta   90.00
_cell.angle_gamma   90.00
#
_symmetry.space_group_name_H-M   'P 1'
#
loop_
_entity.id
_entity.type
_entity.pdbx_description
1 polymer ?
#
loop_
_entity_poly.entity_id
_entity_poly.type
_entity_poly.pdbx_seq_one_letter_code
_entity_poly.pdbx_strand_id
1 'polypeptide(L)'
;MFFVGCSGSEKPPIDIEVTFGKYGHGLYWIDTISNVDNIAILSAKINRGNCDNNEGFPYFKINKTLKFGDSYQFYILRCQHIKEVSIETDKGIWNFGK
;
A
#
# COMPACT_ATOMS: atom_id res chain seq x y z
N MET A 1 -0.15 9.41 7.84
CA MET A 1 1.24 9.65 7.41
C MET A 1 1.25 9.47 5.90
N PHE A 2 1.75 10.47 5.16
CA PHE A 2 1.84 10.40 3.70
C PHE A 2 3.20 9.83 3.31
N PHE A 3 3.20 8.80 2.48
CA PHE A 3 4.44 8.27 1.92
C PHE A 3 4.58 8.75 0.48
N VAL A 4 5.76 9.25 0.13
CA VAL A 4 6.07 9.71 -1.23
C VAL A 4 6.74 8.56 -1.97
N GLY A 5 6.26 8.24 -3.17
CA GLY A 5 6.88 7.21 -4.01
C GLY A 5 8.20 7.70 -4.57
N CYS A 6 9.25 6.90 -4.45
CA CYS A 6 10.57 7.20 -5.00
C CYS A 6 10.83 6.30 -6.21
N SER A 7 10.51 6.80 -7.40
CA SER A 7 10.83 6.21 -8.69
C SER A 7 11.46 7.29 -9.56
N GLY A 8 12.63 7.03 -10.13
CA GLY A 8 13.35 8.01 -10.93
C GLY A 8 12.46 8.67 -11.99
N SER A 9 12.36 9.99 -11.93
CA SER A 9 11.72 10.91 -12.89
C SER A 9 10.20 10.85 -13.14
N GLU A 10 9.45 9.78 -12.80
CA GLU A 10 8.00 9.73 -13.04
C GLU A 10 7.19 9.71 -11.73
N LYS A 11 6.17 10.58 -11.67
CA LYS A 11 5.20 10.60 -10.57
C LYS A 11 4.46 9.25 -10.55
N PRO A 12 4.41 8.55 -9.40
CA PRO A 12 3.69 7.28 -9.31
C PRO A 12 2.22 7.44 -9.73
N PRO A 13 1.63 6.45 -10.42
CA PRO A 13 0.22 6.48 -10.83
C PRO A 13 -0.75 6.27 -9.66
N ILE A 14 -0.24 6.14 -8.43
CA ILE A 14 -0.99 5.93 -7.20
C ILE A 14 -0.35 6.73 -6.06
N ASP A 15 -1.16 7.13 -5.09
CA ASP A 15 -0.71 7.67 -3.80
C ASP A 15 -1.05 6.70 -2.67
N ILE A 16 -0.30 6.79 -1.57
CA ILE A 16 -0.49 5.94 -0.39
C ILE A 16 -0.67 6.79 0.86
N GLU A 17 -1.77 6.55 1.57
CA GLU A 17 -2.02 7.10 2.89
C GLU A 17 -2.00 5.98 3.93
N VAL A 18 -1.25 6.18 5.01
CA VAL A 18 -1.21 5.23 6.12
C VAL A 18 -1.72 5.87 7.39
N THR A 19 -2.77 5.28 7.95
CA THR A 19 -3.46 5.75 9.15
C THR A 19 -3.32 4.73 10.27
N PHE A 20 -2.82 5.18 11.42
CA PHE A 20 -2.72 4.34 12.61
C PHE A 20 -4.04 4.34 13.38
N GLY A 21 -4.61 3.16 13.62
CA GLY A 21 -5.81 3.01 14.41
C GLY A 21 -5.56 3.36 15.89
N LYS A 22 -6.31 4.32 16.44
CA LYS A 22 -6.17 4.77 17.84
C LYS A 22 -6.42 3.68 18.91
N TYR A 23 -7.01 2.54 18.56
CA TYR A 23 -7.48 1.52 19.51
C TYR A 23 -6.50 0.36 19.79
N GLY A 24 -5.19 0.64 19.89
CA GLY A 24 -4.30 -0.09 20.80
C GLY A 24 -3.66 -1.43 20.36
N HIS A 25 -3.83 -1.91 19.13
CA HIS A 25 -3.33 -3.25 18.74
C HIS A 25 -2.37 -3.30 17.53
N GLY A 26 -1.72 -2.19 17.17
CA GLY A 26 -0.84 -2.17 15.99
C GLY A 26 -1.62 -2.37 14.69
N LEU A 27 -2.84 -1.81 14.63
CA LEU A 27 -3.69 -1.77 13.45
C LEU A 27 -3.28 -0.58 12.58
N TYR A 28 -2.91 -0.85 11.34
CA TYR A 28 -2.69 0.17 10.33
C TYR A 28 -3.69 0.00 9.20
N TRP A 29 -4.31 1.11 8.79
CA TRP A 29 -5.07 1.23 7.56
C TRP A 29 -4.16 1.82 6.49
N ILE A 30 -4.19 1.21 5.32
CA ILE A 30 -3.39 1.61 4.16
C ILE A 30 -4.37 1.84 3.01
N ASP A 31 -4.48 3.09 2.59
CA ASP A 31 -5.31 3.53 1.48
C ASP A 31 -4.42 3.71 0.24
N THR A 32 -4.76 3.00 -0.83
CA THR A 32 -4.14 3.15 -2.16
C THR A 32 -5.09 3.92 -3.06
N ILE A 33 -4.69 5.13 -3.44
CA ILE A 33 -5.52 6.07 -4.22
C ILE A 33 -4.98 6.13 -5.65
N SER A 34 -5.82 5.99 -6.66
CA SER A 34 -5.39 6.05 -8.05
C SER A 34 -5.37 7.48 -8.60
N ASN A 35 -4.27 7.83 -9.27
CA ASN A 35 -4.09 9.09 -10.00
C ASN A 35 -4.28 8.94 -11.52
N VAL A 36 -4.76 7.78 -11.98
CA VAL A 36 -4.94 7.46 -13.40
C VAL A 36 -6.28 6.78 -13.66
N ASP A 37 -6.78 6.86 -14.90
CA ASP A 37 -8.10 6.35 -15.28
C ASP A 37 -8.26 4.83 -15.17
N ASN A 38 -7.14 4.09 -15.23
CA ASN A 38 -7.13 2.65 -15.10
C ASN A 38 -5.79 2.16 -14.55
N ILE A 39 -5.83 1.43 -13.43
CA ILE A 39 -4.69 0.72 -12.88
C ILE A 39 -5.17 -0.51 -12.12
N ALA A 40 -4.49 -1.64 -12.30
CA ALA A 40 -4.76 -2.85 -11.55
C ALA A 40 -3.77 -2.97 -10.39
N ILE A 41 -4.27 -2.93 -9.16
CA ILE A 41 -3.52 -3.21 -7.93
C ILE A 41 -3.52 -4.73 -7.73
N LEU A 42 -2.35 -5.35 -7.86
CA LEU A 42 -2.20 -6.80 -7.80
C LEU A 42 -1.92 -7.24 -6.37
N SER A 43 -0.87 -6.68 -5.77
CA SER A 43 -0.45 -7.04 -4.42
C SER A 43 0.18 -5.86 -3.67
N ALA A 44 0.26 -5.98 -2.35
CA ALA A 44 1.05 -5.11 -1.51
C ALA A 44 2.02 -5.92 -0.65
N LYS A 45 3.19 -5.33 -0.35
CA LYS A 45 4.20 -5.88 0.54
C LYS A 45 4.63 -4.78 1.51
N ILE A 46 4.59 -5.09 2.80
CA ILE A 46 4.89 -4.13 3.87
C ILE A 46 6.26 -4.42 4.46
N ASN A 47 7.12 -3.40 4.61
CA ASN A 47 8.48 -3.53 5.15
C ASN A 47 9.28 -4.67 4.49
N ARG A 48 9.30 -4.72 3.14
CA ARG A 48 9.96 -5.80 2.38
C ARG A 48 9.48 -7.21 2.72
N GLY A 49 8.27 -7.34 3.26
CA GLY A 49 7.66 -8.62 3.63
C GLY A 49 7.90 -9.01 5.10
N ASN A 50 8.42 -8.10 5.94
CA ASN A 50 8.59 -8.34 7.36
C ASN A 50 7.29 -8.19 8.17
N CYS A 51 6.21 -7.76 7.54
CA CYS A 51 4.89 -7.70 8.16
C CYS A 51 3.91 -8.56 7.37
N ASP A 52 3.49 -9.66 7.99
CA ASP A 52 2.56 -10.61 7.40
C ASP A 52 1.13 -10.08 7.40
N ASN A 53 0.35 -10.59 6.45
CA ASN A 53 -1.10 -10.42 6.45
C ASN A 53 -1.76 -11.26 7.55
N ASN A 54 -3.09 -11.14 7.71
CA ASN A 54 -3.84 -11.87 8.73
C ASN A 54 -3.80 -13.41 8.55
N GLU A 55 -3.34 -13.90 7.40
CA GLU A 55 -3.18 -15.32 7.06
C GLU A 55 -1.72 -15.81 7.24
N GLY A 56 -0.78 -14.94 7.65
CA GLY A 56 0.63 -15.30 7.85
C GLY A 56 1.47 -15.28 6.56
N PHE A 57 1.01 -14.61 5.50
CA PHE A 57 1.79 -14.44 4.26
C PHE A 57 2.38 -13.03 4.14
N PRO A 58 3.59 -12.88 3.56
CA PRO A 58 4.27 -11.59 3.41
C PRO A 58 3.69 -10.71 2.28
N TYR A 59 2.65 -11.20 1.58
CA TYR A 59 2.00 -10.52 0.47
C TYR A 59 0.51 -10.37 0.74
N PHE A 60 0.00 -9.18 0.47
CA PHE A 60 -1.41 -8.84 0.52
C PHE A 60 -1.95 -8.95 -0.90
N LYS A 61 -2.66 -10.02 -1.23
CA LYS A 61 -3.28 -10.18 -2.55
C LYS A 61 -4.52 -9.30 -2.63
N ILE A 62 -4.55 -8.38 -3.59
CA ILE A 62 -5.61 -7.36 -3.70
C ILE A 62 -6.45 -7.62 -4.95
N ASN A 63 -5.82 -7.70 -6.13
CA ASN A 63 -6.46 -7.89 -7.44
C ASN A 63 -7.68 -6.98 -7.66
N LYS A 64 -7.48 -5.66 -7.64
CA LYS A 64 -8.52 -4.64 -7.86
C LYS A 64 -8.11 -3.65 -8.93
N THR A 65 -9.01 -3.35 -9.85
CA THR A 65 -8.84 -2.24 -10.81
C THR A 65 -9.45 -0.98 -10.24
N LEU A 66 -8.68 0.11 -10.22
CA LEU A 66 -9.10 1.44 -9.75
C LEU A 66 -9.13 2.42 -10.93
N LYS A 67 -10.11 3.33 -10.93
CA LYS A 67 -10.17 4.48 -11.82
C LYS A 67 -9.61 5.74 -11.15
N PHE A 68 -9.52 6.85 -11.88
CA PHE A 68 -9.03 8.10 -11.33
C PHE A 68 -9.85 8.53 -10.11
N GLY A 69 -9.18 8.76 -8.99
CA GLY A 69 -9.81 9.13 -7.72
C GLY A 69 -10.41 7.97 -6.91
N ASP A 70 -10.48 6.75 -7.48
CA ASP A 70 -10.87 5.58 -6.70
C ASP A 70 -9.77 5.22 -5.70
N SER A 71 -10.18 4.64 -4.57
CA SER A 71 -9.26 4.12 -3.56
C SER A 71 -9.59 2.69 -3.16
N TYR A 72 -8.55 1.96 -2.77
CA TYR A 72 -8.68 0.66 -2.11
C TYR A 72 -8.00 0.71 -0.76
N GLN A 73 -8.77 0.42 0.29
CA GLN A 73 -8.30 0.36 1.65
C GLN A 73 -8.11 -1.09 2.10
N PHE A 74 -6.97 -1.38 2.71
CA PHE A 74 -6.75 -2.62 3.44
C PHE A 74 -6.12 -2.34 4.80
N TYR A 75 -6.21 -3.30 5.71
CA TYR A 75 -5.61 -3.19 7.02
C TYR A 75 -4.61 -4.31 7.28
N ILE A 76 -3.65 -3.99 8.14
CA ILE A 76 -2.71 -4.95 8.70
C ILE A 76 -2.78 -4.89 10.22
N LEU A 77 -2.86 -6.08 10.82
CA LEU A 77 -2.77 -6.26 12.26
C LEU A 77 -1.36 -6.75 12.61
N ARG A 78 -0.87 -6.39 13.81
CA ARG A 78 0.36 -6.95 14.41
C ARG A 78 1.69 -6.53 13.75
N CYS A 79 1.69 -5.56 12.84
CA CYS A 79 2.93 -4.91 12.38
C CYS A 79 3.25 -3.76 13.34
N GLN A 80 4.40 -3.75 14.02
CA GLN A 80 4.68 -2.70 15.01
C GLN A 80 4.90 -1.32 14.38
N HIS A 81 5.63 -1.26 13.26
CA HIS A 81 6.00 0.00 12.60
C HIS A 81 6.05 -0.17 11.08
N ILE A 82 5.27 0.60 10.34
CA ILE A 82 5.35 0.66 8.87
C ILE A 82 6.40 1.71 8.48
N LYS A 83 7.44 1.28 7.76
CA LYS A 83 8.51 2.12 7.20
C LYS A 83 8.42 2.21 5.69
N GLU A 84 7.97 1.12 5.06
CA GLU A 84 7.93 0.96 3.61
C GLU A 84 6.66 0.20 3.22
N VAL A 85 6.03 0.63 2.14
CA VAL A 85 4.91 -0.03 1.47
C VAL A 85 5.27 -0.16 -0.01
N SER A 86 5.36 -1.39 -0.49
CA SER A 86 5.53 -1.69 -1.92
C SER A 86 4.18 -2.10 -2.49
N ILE A 87 3.73 -1.44 -3.54
CA ILE A 87 2.52 -1.81 -4.28
C ILE A 87 2.92 -2.33 -5.65
N GLU A 88 2.48 -3.54 -5.95
CA GLU A 88 2.61 -4.13 -7.27
C GLU A 88 1.35 -3.83 -8.08
N THR A 89 1.53 -3.20 -9.24
CA THR A 89 0.48 -2.93 -10.20
C THR A 89 0.78 -3.56 -11.56
N ASP A 90 -0.19 -3.56 -12.45
CA ASP A 90 -0.01 -3.90 -13.87
C ASP A 90 0.98 -2.98 -14.61
N LYS A 91 1.33 -1.83 -14.02
CA LYS A 91 2.28 -0.86 -14.56
C LYS A 91 3.64 -0.89 -13.89
N GLY A 92 3.86 -1.79 -12.93
CA GLY A 92 5.13 -1.97 -12.23
C GLY A 92 5.00 -1.93 -10.71
N ILE A 93 6.15 -1.91 -10.02
CA ILE A 93 6.22 -1.92 -8.56
C ILE A 93 6.61 -0.53 -8.06
N TRP A 94 5.83 0.00 -7.14
CA TRP A 94 6.00 1.33 -6.57
C TRP A 94 6.31 1.21 -5.08
N ASN A 95 7.46 1.76 -4.67
CA ASN A 95 7.90 1.73 -3.29
C ASN A 95 7.68 3.09 -2.64
N PHE A 96 6.96 3.09 -1.54
CA PHE A 96 6.60 4.25 -0.74
C PHE A 96 7.26 4.09 0.63
N GLY A 97 8.11 5.03 1.01
CA GLY A 97 8.88 4.93 2.25
C GLY A 97 9.16 6.29 2.87
N LYS A 98 9.64 6.29 4.11
CA LYS A 98 10.09 7.48 4.82
C LYS A 98 11.58 7.38 5.13
#